data_AF-A0A9C9BUZ7-F1
#
_entry.id   AF-A0A9C9BUZ7-F1
#
_cell.length_a   1.000
_cell.length_b   1.000
_cell.length_c   1.000
_cell.angle_alpha   90.00
_cell.angle_beta   90.00
_cell.angle_gamma   90.00
#
_symmetry.space_group_name_H-M   'P 1'
#
loop_
_entity.id
_entity.type
_entity.pdbx_description
1 polymer ?
#
loop_
_entity_poly.entity_id
_entity_poly.type
_entity_poly.pdbx_seq_one_letter_code
_entity_poly.pdbx_strand_id
1 'polypeptide(L)'
;YEEALKNVELALVGNENYALARAVRAWTLNFLGDSLEGEAEINAALELEPNNPLFLAYQAEILVDKGDFGDLETAIQASRQAVQLGPDLLEAHRARGYVLLVTQNYEEAIQEYEIAQNINPKIPDIYLNMGRCYRALGDYGNAIKAFQQANALNPADDIPDTEMARTYAQAGEYGRAVQAAEAALRDAPTNPYRYGNLGIMLYKSGEYPGAIENLAIAVHGGTTADGYVVEGLPLDYGYPAQYYYTYGLALARSNRCEEAVPIFQALLTVVSADETAVYNANEGLALCKAAAEGVTPTAEP
;
A
#
# COMPACT_ATOMS: atom_id res chain seq x y z
N TYR A 1 2.22 13.93 12.88
CA TYR A 1 2.99 12.98 13.70
C TYR A 1 4.24 13.62 14.32
N GLU A 2 5.03 14.42 13.60
CA GLU A 2 6.20 15.12 14.16
C GLU A 2 5.89 15.99 15.41
N GLU A 3 4.80 16.74 15.40
CA GLU A 3 4.38 17.54 16.57
C GLU A 3 4.00 16.65 17.77
N ALA A 4 3.38 15.49 17.52
CA ALA A 4 3.05 14.52 18.56
C ALA A 4 4.33 13.94 19.16
N LEU A 5 5.33 13.59 18.33
CA LEU A 5 6.62 13.09 18.78
C LEU A 5 7.31 14.10 19.71
N LYS A 6 7.38 15.37 19.31
CA LYS A 6 7.95 16.44 20.14
C LYS A 6 7.24 16.59 21.49
N ASN A 7 5.91 16.54 21.50
CA ASN A 7 5.13 16.65 22.73
C ASN A 7 5.36 15.46 23.67
N VAL A 8 5.47 14.25 23.11
CA VAL A 8 5.76 13.03 23.88
C VAL A 8 7.18 13.06 24.44
N GLU A 9 8.16 13.52 23.66
CA GLU A 9 9.55 13.67 24.12
C GLU A 9 9.66 14.63 25.31
N LEU A 10 8.92 15.74 25.29
CA LEU A 10 8.85 16.66 26.44
C LEU A 10 8.29 15.98 27.70
N ALA A 11 7.31 15.09 27.56
CA ALA A 11 6.76 14.34 28.69
C ALA A 11 7.81 13.38 29.29
N LEU A 12 8.64 12.77 28.45
CA LEU A 12 9.70 11.84 28.88
C LEU A 12 10.88 12.54 29.56
N VAL A 13 11.20 13.79 29.19
CA VAL A 13 12.21 14.60 29.91
C VAL A 13 11.86 14.77 31.39
N GLY A 14 10.57 14.90 31.71
CA GLY A 14 10.10 15.04 33.10
C GLY A 14 9.99 13.72 33.85
N ASN A 15 9.77 12.61 33.14
CA ASN A 15 9.67 11.26 33.69
C ASN A 15 9.96 10.20 32.62
N GLU A 16 11.20 9.69 32.60
CA GLU A 16 11.63 8.68 31.63
C GLU A 16 10.91 7.33 31.78
N ASN A 17 10.22 7.08 32.90
CA ASN A 17 9.46 5.86 33.14
C ASN A 17 7.95 6.06 32.94
N TYR A 18 7.54 7.08 32.19
CA TYR A 18 6.13 7.26 31.86
C TYR A 18 5.73 6.28 30.74
N ALA A 19 5.26 5.09 31.13
CA ALA A 19 4.96 3.98 30.22
C ALA A 19 4.02 4.36 29.06
N LEU A 20 2.96 5.12 29.34
CA LEU A 20 2.05 5.61 28.30
C LEU A 20 2.75 6.55 27.31
N ALA A 21 3.60 7.46 27.78
CA ALA A 21 4.35 8.33 26.87
C ALA A 21 5.30 7.52 25.98
N ARG A 22 5.98 6.50 26.52
CA ARG A 22 6.79 5.57 25.71
C ARG A 22 5.96 4.85 24.66
N ALA A 23 4.80 4.31 25.02
CA ALA A 23 3.91 3.63 24.08
C ALA A 23 3.39 4.56 22.97
N VAL A 24 3.04 5.80 23.29
CA VAL A 24 2.64 6.79 22.27
C VAL A 24 3.82 7.22 21.40
N ARG A 25 5.03 7.32 21.97
CA ARG A 25 6.27 7.56 21.20
C ARG A 25 6.48 6.44 20.20
N ALA A 26 6.40 5.19 20.66
CA ALA A 26 6.56 3.99 19.85
C ALA A 26 5.62 3.99 18.64
N TRP A 27 4.33 4.21 18.91
CA TRP A 27 3.31 4.29 17.87
C TRP A 27 3.60 5.43 16.89
N THR A 28 3.97 6.61 17.38
CA THR A 28 4.28 7.77 16.53
C THR A 28 5.50 7.54 15.64
N LEU A 29 6.57 6.93 16.17
CA LEU A 29 7.78 6.57 15.42
C LEU A 29 7.45 5.59 14.28
N ASN A 30 6.61 4.60 14.57
CA ASN A 30 6.16 3.65 13.56
C ASN A 30 5.42 4.34 12.39
N PHE A 31 4.53 5.29 12.68
CA PHE A 31 3.87 6.10 11.64
C PHE A 31 4.83 7.01 10.84
N LEU A 32 6.00 7.33 11.41
CA LEU A 32 7.06 8.08 10.72
C LEU A 32 8.02 7.17 9.94
N GLY A 33 7.84 5.84 10.00
CA GLY A 33 8.68 4.85 9.33
C GLY A 33 9.83 4.31 10.17
N ASP A 34 9.97 4.75 11.42
CA ASP A 34 11.03 4.35 12.33
C ASP A 34 10.61 3.14 13.20
N SER A 35 10.10 2.07 12.56
CA SER A 35 9.53 0.91 13.26
C SER A 35 10.53 0.19 14.19
N LEU A 36 11.83 0.24 13.88
CA LEU A 36 12.88 -0.31 14.76
C LEU A 36 12.98 0.44 16.10
N GLU A 37 12.96 1.78 16.06
CA GLU A 37 12.97 2.58 17.28
C GLU A 37 11.61 2.49 17.99
N GLY A 38 10.52 2.43 17.21
CA GLY A 38 9.19 2.16 17.73
C GLY A 38 9.12 0.86 18.54
N GLU A 39 9.73 -0.21 18.05
CA GLU A 39 9.78 -1.49 18.76
C GLU A 39 10.54 -1.39 20.09
N ALA A 40 11.67 -0.68 20.11
CA ALA A 40 12.43 -0.48 21.34
C ALA A 40 11.59 0.26 22.41
N GLU A 41 10.87 1.31 22.00
CA GLU A 41 10.03 2.08 22.92
C GLU A 41 8.81 1.31 23.42
N ILE A 42 8.16 0.51 22.57
CA ILE A 42 6.99 -0.27 23.01
C ILE A 42 7.40 -1.40 23.96
N ASN A 43 8.57 -2.02 23.73
CA ASN A 43 9.12 -3.03 24.63
C ASN A 43 9.45 -2.41 26.01
N ALA A 44 10.05 -1.21 26.04
CA ALA A 44 10.28 -0.48 27.29
C ALA A 44 8.97 -0.13 28.03
N ALA A 45 7.90 0.23 27.30
CA ALA A 45 6.58 0.45 27.89
C ALA A 45 5.99 -0.84 28.50
N LEU A 46 6.17 -1.98 27.82
CA LEU A 46 5.70 -3.29 28.28
C LEU A 46 6.52 -3.85 29.45
N GLU A 47 7.80 -3.49 29.60
CA GLU A 47 8.57 -3.82 30.81
C GLU A 47 7.97 -3.15 32.06
N LEU A 48 7.42 -1.94 31.92
CA LEU A 48 6.77 -1.20 32.99
C LEU A 48 5.34 -1.71 33.25
N GLU A 49 4.58 -2.00 32.19
CA GLU A 49 3.19 -2.45 32.26
C GLU A 49 2.91 -3.62 31.27
N PRO A 50 3.28 -4.86 31.63
CA PRO A 50 3.32 -5.99 30.67
C PRO A 50 1.96 -6.50 30.20
N ASN A 51 0.88 -6.12 30.88
CA ASN A 51 -0.48 -6.54 30.57
C ASN A 51 -1.38 -5.35 30.18
N ASN A 52 -0.79 -4.26 29.68
CA ASN A 52 -1.56 -3.13 29.18
C ASN A 52 -2.07 -3.44 27.75
N PRO A 53 -3.40 -3.55 27.53
CA PRO A 53 -3.94 -3.96 26.22
C PRO A 53 -3.62 -2.97 25.11
N LEU A 54 -3.49 -1.67 25.42
CA LEU A 54 -3.09 -0.66 24.44
C LEU A 54 -1.66 -0.87 23.96
N PHE A 55 -0.76 -1.21 24.89
CA PHE A 55 0.66 -1.38 24.55
C PHE A 55 0.88 -2.65 23.73
N LEU A 56 0.16 -3.72 24.05
CA LEU A 56 0.14 -4.95 23.26
C LEU A 56 -0.45 -4.73 21.86
N ALA A 57 -1.49 -3.89 21.74
CA ALA A 57 -2.04 -3.51 20.44
C ALA A 57 -1.01 -2.75 19.58
N TYR A 58 -0.35 -1.75 20.16
CA TYR A 58 0.72 -1.02 19.45
C TYR A 58 1.90 -1.93 19.09
N GLN A 59 2.31 -2.84 19.98
CA GLN A 59 3.37 -3.80 19.68
C GLN A 59 2.99 -4.66 18.47
N ALA A 60 1.75 -5.15 18.39
CA ALA A 60 1.30 -5.94 17.26
C ALA A 60 1.36 -5.17 15.93
N GLU A 61 0.91 -3.90 15.91
CA GLU A 61 0.99 -3.05 14.72
C GLU A 61 2.44 -2.80 14.29
N ILE A 62 3.31 -2.42 15.23
CA ILE A 62 4.73 -2.12 14.98
C ILE A 62 5.48 -3.34 14.41
N LEU A 63 5.24 -4.53 14.98
CA LEU A 63 5.90 -5.76 14.52
C LEU A 63 5.44 -6.16 13.12
N VAL A 64 4.17 -5.92 12.78
CA VAL A 64 3.66 -6.11 11.41
C VAL A 64 4.34 -5.14 10.45
N ASP A 65 4.42 -3.85 10.80
CA ASP A 65 4.99 -2.81 9.93
C ASP A 65 6.50 -2.95 9.73
N LYS A 66 7.23 -3.46 10.73
CA LYS A 66 8.65 -3.79 10.60
C LYS A 66 8.91 -4.86 9.52
N GLY A 67 7.95 -5.75 9.27
CA GLY A 67 7.97 -6.68 8.14
C GLY A 67 8.89 -7.91 8.30
N ASP A 68 9.44 -8.15 9.48
CA ASP A 68 10.27 -9.33 9.76
C ASP A 68 9.40 -10.56 10.04
N PHE A 69 9.52 -11.62 9.22
CA PHE A 69 8.73 -12.85 9.37
C PHE A 69 8.85 -13.52 10.74
N GLY A 70 9.98 -13.33 11.44
CA GLY A 70 10.20 -13.85 12.79
C GLY A 70 9.29 -13.21 13.84
N ASP A 71 8.82 -11.99 13.60
CA ASP A 71 8.04 -11.20 14.54
C ASP A 71 6.53 -11.36 14.38
N LEU A 72 6.10 -11.99 13.27
CA LEU A 72 4.69 -12.20 12.97
C LEU A 72 3.99 -13.05 14.02
N GLU A 73 4.66 -14.09 14.56
CA GLU A 73 4.10 -14.89 15.65
C GLU A 73 3.93 -14.06 16.92
N THR A 74 4.89 -13.19 17.24
CA THR A 74 4.80 -12.27 18.38
C THR A 74 3.65 -11.29 18.19
N ALA A 75 3.46 -10.74 16.98
CA ALA A 75 2.32 -9.86 16.66
C ALA A 75 0.96 -10.59 16.79
N ILE A 76 0.89 -11.86 16.38
CA ILE A 76 -0.30 -12.71 16.56
C ILE A 76 -0.64 -12.89 18.03
N GLN A 77 0.34 -13.19 18.88
CA GLN A 77 0.11 -13.37 20.31
C GLN A 77 -0.25 -12.04 21.00
N ALA A 78 0.49 -10.96 20.70
CA ALA A 78 0.26 -9.64 21.27
C ALA A 78 -1.15 -9.12 20.93
N SER A 79 -1.58 -9.22 19.67
CA SER A 79 -2.94 -8.80 19.27
C SER A 79 -4.05 -9.63 19.93
N ARG A 80 -3.85 -10.95 20.08
CA ARG A 80 -4.82 -11.81 20.78
C ARG A 80 -4.92 -11.43 22.26
N GLN A 81 -3.78 -11.22 22.92
CA GLN A 81 -3.73 -10.84 24.32
C GLN A 81 -4.32 -9.44 24.54
N ALA A 82 -4.11 -8.50 23.60
CA ALA A 82 -4.71 -7.17 23.64
C ALA A 82 -6.25 -7.26 23.69
N VAL A 83 -6.87 -8.04 22.79
CA VAL A 83 -8.34 -8.24 22.78
C VAL A 83 -8.82 -8.95 24.05
N GLN A 84 -8.07 -9.93 24.55
CA GLN A 84 -8.41 -10.64 25.79
C GLN A 84 -8.42 -9.72 27.02
N LEU A 85 -7.46 -8.81 27.11
CA LEU A 85 -7.28 -7.90 28.25
C LEU A 85 -8.10 -6.61 28.11
N GLY A 86 -8.44 -6.21 26.90
CA GLY A 86 -9.23 -5.02 26.57
C GLY A 86 -10.30 -5.31 25.52
N PRO A 87 -11.36 -6.09 25.84
CA PRO A 87 -12.39 -6.49 24.87
C PRO A 87 -13.30 -5.34 24.41
N ASP A 88 -13.23 -4.18 25.05
CA ASP A 88 -13.92 -2.96 24.64
C ASP A 88 -12.94 -1.90 24.10
N LEU A 89 -11.66 -2.25 23.91
CA LEU A 89 -10.63 -1.34 23.43
C LEU A 89 -10.58 -1.37 21.90
N LEU A 90 -10.86 -0.23 21.27
CA LEU A 90 -10.82 -0.08 19.82
C LEU A 90 -9.48 -0.50 19.23
N GLU A 91 -8.38 -0.03 19.83
CA GLU A 91 -7.02 -0.28 19.36
C GLU A 91 -6.68 -1.77 19.38
N ALA A 92 -7.20 -2.54 20.35
CA ALA A 92 -7.00 -3.98 20.41
C ALA A 92 -7.65 -4.70 19.22
N HIS A 93 -8.92 -4.37 18.93
CA HIS A 93 -9.64 -4.92 17.80
C HIS A 93 -9.05 -4.46 16.45
N ARG A 94 -8.64 -3.19 16.34
CA ARG A 94 -7.94 -2.67 15.16
C ARG A 94 -6.63 -3.42 14.90
N ALA A 95 -5.78 -3.56 15.91
CA ALA A 95 -4.51 -4.26 15.80
C ALA A 95 -4.71 -5.75 15.46
N ARG A 96 -5.71 -6.41 16.07
CA ARG A 96 -6.06 -7.79 15.75
C ARG A 96 -6.53 -7.94 14.30
N GLY A 97 -7.41 -7.05 13.85
CA GLY A 97 -7.84 -7.00 12.46
C GLY A 97 -6.67 -6.80 11.50
N TYR A 98 -5.67 -5.99 11.87
CA TYR A 98 -4.50 -5.73 11.02
C TYR A 98 -3.60 -6.95 10.90
N VAL A 99 -3.30 -7.62 12.01
CA VAL A 99 -2.56 -8.88 12.00
C VAL A 99 -3.31 -9.95 11.19
N LEU A 100 -4.63 -10.06 11.34
CA LEU A 100 -5.45 -10.99 10.57
C LEU A 100 -5.45 -10.67 9.07
N LEU A 101 -5.50 -9.40 8.68
CA LEU A 101 -5.38 -8.96 7.29
C LEU A 101 -4.04 -9.40 6.68
N VAL A 102 -2.92 -9.14 7.36
CA VAL A 102 -1.57 -9.49 6.86
C VAL A 102 -1.33 -11.00 6.83
N THR A 103 -1.95 -11.74 7.77
CA THR A 103 -1.94 -13.20 7.79
C THR A 103 -3.02 -13.84 6.91
N GLN A 104 -3.74 -13.03 6.12
CA GLN A 104 -4.75 -13.46 5.13
C GLN A 104 -6.00 -14.15 5.72
N ASN A 105 -6.29 -13.91 6.99
CA ASN A 105 -7.51 -14.36 7.67
C ASN A 105 -8.60 -13.28 7.53
N TYR A 106 -9.04 -13.03 6.30
CA TYR A 106 -9.81 -11.84 5.95
C TYR A 106 -11.19 -11.77 6.60
N GLU A 107 -11.92 -12.88 6.71
CA GLU A 107 -13.24 -12.92 7.34
C GLU A 107 -13.16 -12.60 8.84
N GLU A 108 -12.18 -13.17 9.55
CA GLU A 108 -11.93 -12.85 10.96
C GLU A 108 -11.48 -11.39 11.12
N ALA A 109 -10.62 -10.89 10.21
CA ALA A 109 -10.20 -9.49 10.22
C ALA A 109 -11.40 -8.54 10.13
N ILE A 110 -12.35 -8.82 9.24
CA ILE A 110 -13.58 -8.04 9.08
C ILE A 110 -14.38 -8.01 10.39
N GLN A 111 -14.54 -9.15 11.08
CA GLN A 111 -15.27 -9.21 12.35
C GLN A 111 -14.63 -8.32 13.42
N GLU A 112 -13.30 -8.34 13.53
CA GLU A 112 -12.56 -7.49 14.46
C GLU A 112 -12.71 -6.00 14.11
N TYR A 113 -12.63 -5.67 12.82
CA TYR A 113 -12.85 -4.30 12.36
C TYR A 113 -14.29 -3.81 12.55
N GLU A 114 -15.30 -4.67 12.42
CA GLU A 114 -16.69 -4.34 12.72
C GLU A 114 -16.88 -3.97 14.19
N ILE A 115 -16.20 -4.67 15.11
CA ILE A 115 -16.20 -4.31 16.54
C ILE A 115 -15.55 -2.94 16.74
N ALA A 116 -14.36 -2.72 16.17
CA ALA A 116 -13.66 -1.43 16.25
C ALA A 116 -14.50 -0.27 15.66
N GLN A 117 -15.17 -0.51 14.52
CA GLN A 117 -16.09 0.42 13.88
C GLN A 117 -17.28 0.78 14.78
N ASN A 118 -17.85 -0.21 15.48
CA ASN A 118 -18.99 0.01 16.38
C ASN A 118 -18.59 0.86 17.60
N ILE A 119 -17.33 0.78 18.04
CA ILE A 119 -16.80 1.63 19.13
C ILE A 119 -16.61 3.07 18.63
N ASN A 120 -15.98 3.26 17.46
CA ASN A 120 -15.86 4.59 16.84
C ASN A 120 -15.95 4.51 15.30
N PRO A 121 -17.05 4.99 14.69
CA PRO A 121 -17.26 4.93 13.24
C PRO A 121 -16.55 6.04 12.46
N LYS A 122 -15.66 6.82 13.09
CA LYS A 122 -15.00 7.98 12.47
C LYS A 122 -13.51 7.78 12.20
N ILE A 123 -13.05 6.53 12.14
CA ILE A 123 -11.65 6.20 11.89
C ILE A 123 -11.51 5.67 10.46
N PRO A 124 -10.92 6.45 9.52
CA PRO A 124 -10.77 6.05 8.12
C PRO A 124 -10.03 4.71 7.94
N ASP A 125 -8.98 4.49 8.73
CA ASP A 125 -8.09 3.31 8.61
C ASP A 125 -8.83 1.98 8.80
N ILE A 126 -9.85 1.95 9.66
CA ILE A 126 -10.70 0.76 9.86
C ILE A 126 -11.41 0.42 8.55
N TYR A 127 -12.01 1.41 7.89
CA TYR A 127 -12.71 1.21 6.62
C TYR A 127 -11.75 0.89 5.48
N LEU A 128 -10.55 1.50 5.44
CA LEU A 128 -9.51 1.13 4.48
C LEU A 128 -9.15 -0.35 4.59
N ASN A 129 -8.90 -0.83 5.81
CA ASN A 129 -8.50 -2.22 6.00
C ASN A 129 -9.65 -3.21 5.80
N MET A 130 -10.88 -2.87 6.18
CA MET A 130 -12.07 -3.66 5.79
C MET A 130 -12.20 -3.74 4.26
N GLY A 131 -12.00 -2.63 3.55
CA GLY A 131 -12.05 -2.61 2.09
C GLY A 131 -11.00 -3.53 1.46
N ARG A 132 -9.80 -3.57 2.02
CA ARG A 132 -8.73 -4.51 1.60
C ARG A 132 -9.12 -5.97 1.82
N CYS A 133 -9.71 -6.29 2.98
CA CYS A 133 -10.23 -7.63 3.26
C CYS A 133 -11.31 -8.04 2.25
N TYR A 134 -12.34 -7.20 2.05
CA TYR A 134 -13.41 -7.48 1.09
C TYR A 134 -12.88 -7.67 -0.33
N ARG A 135 -11.92 -6.84 -0.76
CA ARG A 135 -11.29 -6.96 -2.08
C ARG A 135 -10.53 -8.28 -2.22
N ALA A 136 -9.79 -8.70 -1.19
CA ALA A 136 -9.07 -9.97 -1.18
C ALA A 136 -10.02 -11.18 -1.27
N LEU A 137 -11.22 -11.06 -0.70
CA LEU A 137 -12.30 -12.05 -0.81
C LEU A 137 -13.08 -11.99 -2.14
N GLY A 138 -12.77 -11.03 -3.02
CA GLY A 138 -13.49 -10.81 -4.28
C GLY A 138 -14.84 -10.10 -4.12
N ASP A 139 -15.19 -9.64 -2.91
CA ASP A 139 -16.37 -8.81 -2.66
C ASP A 139 -16.07 -7.34 -3.00
N TYR A 140 -15.96 -7.07 -4.30
CA TYR A 140 -15.63 -5.74 -4.80
C TYR A 140 -16.68 -4.69 -4.42
N GLY A 141 -17.96 -5.08 -4.26
CA GLY A 141 -19.04 -4.16 -3.91
C GLY A 141 -18.89 -3.59 -2.50
N ASN A 142 -18.63 -4.45 -1.51
CA ASN A 142 -18.39 -4.01 -0.14
C ASN A 142 -17.01 -3.35 0.03
N ALA A 143 -16.01 -3.79 -0.73
CA ALA A 143 -14.72 -3.12 -0.79
C ALA A 143 -14.84 -1.63 -1.18
N ILE A 144 -15.53 -1.35 -2.30
CA ILE A 144 -15.76 0.03 -2.75
C ILE A 144 -16.52 0.85 -1.71
N LYS A 145 -17.56 0.31 -1.07
CA LYS A 145 -18.31 1.05 -0.04
C LYS A 145 -17.43 1.40 1.16
N ALA A 146 -16.57 0.49 1.60
CA ALA A 146 -15.65 0.74 2.69
C ALA A 146 -14.64 1.85 2.32
N PHE A 147 -14.04 1.78 1.13
CA PHE A 147 -13.15 2.85 0.66
C PHE A 147 -13.85 4.20 0.50
N GLN A 148 -15.09 4.22 0.01
CA GLN A 148 -15.89 5.46 -0.06
C GLN A 148 -16.14 6.06 1.33
N GLN A 149 -16.38 5.22 2.34
CA GLN A 149 -16.55 5.68 3.71
C GLN A 149 -15.24 6.23 4.29
N ALA A 150 -14.10 5.60 4.01
CA ALA A 150 -12.78 6.13 4.37
C ALA A 150 -12.54 7.50 3.72
N ASN A 151 -12.80 7.63 2.41
CA ASN A 151 -12.68 8.90 1.67
C ASN A 151 -13.60 9.98 2.28
N ALA A 152 -14.84 9.64 2.59
CA ALA A 152 -15.78 10.60 3.20
C ALA A 152 -15.33 11.11 4.58
N LEU A 153 -14.58 10.31 5.33
CA LEU A 153 -14.02 10.70 6.64
C LEU A 153 -12.73 11.51 6.52
N ASN A 154 -11.94 11.31 5.45
CA ASN A 154 -10.74 12.08 5.14
C ASN A 154 -10.60 12.36 3.63
N PRO A 155 -11.29 13.39 3.09
CA PRO A 155 -11.38 13.61 1.64
C PRO A 155 -10.10 14.10 0.96
N ALA A 156 -9.04 14.38 1.72
CA ALA A 156 -7.75 14.79 1.19
C ALA A 156 -6.73 13.63 1.16
N ASP A 157 -7.13 12.45 1.62
CA ASP A 157 -6.33 11.24 1.56
C ASP A 157 -6.49 10.58 0.19
N ASP A 158 -5.38 10.33 -0.48
CA ASP A 158 -5.32 9.75 -1.81
C ASP A 158 -5.39 8.20 -1.78
N ILE A 159 -5.24 7.58 -0.61
CA ILE A 159 -5.23 6.13 -0.42
C ILE A 159 -6.59 5.50 -0.74
N PRO A 160 -7.74 5.98 -0.24
CA PRO A 160 -9.04 5.42 -0.58
C PRO A 160 -9.31 5.35 -2.09
N ASP A 161 -9.02 6.42 -2.82
CA ASP A 161 -9.23 6.48 -4.28
C ASP A 161 -8.25 5.56 -5.02
N THR A 162 -7.01 5.44 -4.52
CA THR A 162 -6.02 4.47 -5.04
C THR A 162 -6.53 3.03 -4.88
N GLU A 163 -7.06 2.68 -3.71
CA GLU A 163 -7.60 1.34 -3.45
C GLU A 163 -8.86 1.08 -4.27
N MET A 164 -9.75 2.07 -4.44
CA MET A 164 -10.91 1.95 -5.33
C MET A 164 -10.50 1.71 -6.78
N ALA A 165 -9.49 2.42 -7.29
CA ALA A 165 -8.98 2.21 -8.64
C ALA A 165 -8.55 0.75 -8.86
N ARG A 166 -7.78 0.19 -7.92
CA ARG A 166 -7.31 -1.20 -7.95
C ARG A 166 -8.47 -2.19 -7.84
N THR A 167 -9.47 -1.88 -7.02
CA THR A 167 -10.69 -2.68 -6.85
C THR A 167 -11.48 -2.73 -8.15
N TYR A 168 -11.75 -1.58 -8.77
CA TYR A 168 -12.45 -1.52 -10.05
C TYR A 168 -11.69 -2.27 -11.15
N ALA A 169 -10.37 -2.17 -11.19
CA ALA A 169 -9.57 -2.91 -12.16
C ALA A 169 -9.63 -4.44 -11.95
N GLN A 170 -9.67 -4.91 -10.70
CA GLN A 170 -9.87 -6.34 -10.40
C GLN A 170 -11.30 -6.80 -10.76
N ALA A 171 -12.30 -5.91 -10.64
CA ALA A 171 -13.66 -6.14 -11.11
C ALA A 171 -13.83 -6.04 -12.64
N GLY A 172 -12.79 -5.65 -13.38
CA GLY A 172 -12.84 -5.41 -14.84
C GLY A 172 -13.47 -4.08 -15.25
N GLU A 173 -13.79 -3.20 -14.29
CA GLU A 173 -14.41 -1.89 -14.52
C GLU A 173 -13.36 -0.81 -14.82
N TYR A 174 -12.59 -0.99 -15.90
CA TYR A 174 -11.40 -0.15 -16.17
C TYR A 174 -11.68 1.34 -16.31
N GLY A 175 -12.84 1.75 -16.85
CA GLY A 175 -13.21 3.16 -16.93
C GLY A 175 -13.34 3.82 -15.56
N ARG A 176 -13.94 3.12 -14.58
CA ARG A 176 -14.04 3.61 -13.20
C ARG A 176 -12.70 3.52 -12.47
N ALA A 177 -11.89 2.53 -12.82
CA ALA A 177 -10.53 2.40 -12.30
C ALA A 177 -9.68 3.62 -12.66
N VAL A 178 -9.74 4.07 -13.93
CA VAL A 178 -9.05 5.30 -14.39
C VAL A 178 -9.57 6.52 -13.63
N GLN A 179 -10.89 6.71 -13.54
CA GLN A 179 -11.47 7.86 -12.82
C GLN A 179 -11.04 7.94 -11.35
N ALA A 180 -11.00 6.81 -10.65
CA ALA A 180 -10.53 6.76 -9.27
C ALA A 180 -9.02 7.02 -9.17
N ALA A 181 -8.21 6.52 -10.11
CA ALA A 181 -6.78 6.78 -10.13
C ALA A 181 -6.45 8.26 -10.44
N GLU A 182 -7.23 8.91 -11.31
CA GLU A 182 -7.15 10.35 -11.55
C GLU A 182 -7.49 11.16 -10.29
N ALA A 183 -8.51 10.73 -9.54
CA ALA A 183 -8.87 11.38 -8.27
C ALA A 183 -7.72 11.31 -7.27
N ALA A 184 -7.15 10.11 -7.03
CA ALA A 184 -6.00 9.94 -6.16
C ALA A 184 -4.77 10.75 -6.61
N LEU A 185 -4.55 10.90 -7.92
CA LEU A 185 -3.45 11.71 -8.45
C LEU A 185 -3.65 13.21 -8.16
N ARG A 186 -4.89 13.72 -8.18
CA ARG A 186 -5.16 15.13 -7.85
C ARG A 186 -4.81 15.47 -6.41
N ASP A 187 -5.01 14.53 -5.49
CA ASP A 187 -4.75 14.75 -4.06
C ASP A 187 -3.27 14.58 -3.70
N ALA A 188 -2.51 13.80 -4.48
CA ALA A 188 -1.05 13.69 -4.33
C ALA A 188 -0.29 13.82 -5.67
N PRO A 189 -0.26 15.04 -6.26
CA PRO A 189 0.24 15.26 -7.62
C PRO A 189 1.77 15.19 -7.75
N THR A 190 2.51 15.11 -6.63
CA THR A 190 3.96 14.92 -6.61
C THR A 190 4.37 13.48 -6.29
N ASN A 191 3.41 12.58 -6.03
CA ASN A 191 3.69 11.21 -5.62
C ASN A 191 3.82 10.28 -6.85
N PRO A 192 5.01 9.74 -7.15
CA PRO A 192 5.22 8.90 -8.34
C PRO A 192 4.39 7.61 -8.34
N TYR A 193 4.01 7.09 -7.17
CA TYR A 193 3.14 5.90 -7.08
C TYR A 193 1.73 6.17 -7.62
N ARG A 194 1.24 7.42 -7.60
CA ARG A 194 -0.08 7.77 -8.17
C ARG A 194 -0.06 7.81 -9.69
N TYR A 195 1.00 8.35 -10.28
CA TYR A 195 1.25 8.23 -11.72
C TYR A 195 1.39 6.76 -12.14
N GLY A 196 2.12 5.95 -11.36
CA GLY A 196 2.25 4.53 -11.62
C GLY A 196 0.91 3.79 -11.56
N ASN A 197 0.09 4.10 -10.56
CA ASN A 197 -1.26 3.53 -10.42
C ASN A 197 -2.16 3.91 -11.61
N LEU A 198 -2.24 5.20 -11.97
CA LEU A 198 -3.01 5.67 -13.12
C LEU A 198 -2.51 5.04 -14.43
N GLY A 199 -1.20 4.97 -14.62
CA GLY A 199 -0.57 4.34 -15.78
C GLY A 199 -0.94 2.87 -15.95
N ILE A 200 -1.01 2.10 -14.86
CA ILE A 200 -1.52 0.71 -14.90
C ILE A 200 -3.00 0.67 -15.28
N MET A 201 -3.84 1.56 -14.73
CA MET A 201 -5.28 1.59 -15.05
C MET A 201 -5.50 1.92 -16.53
N LEU A 202 -4.76 2.90 -17.06
CA LEU A 202 -4.78 3.27 -18.48
C LEU A 202 -4.34 2.09 -19.35
N TYR A 203 -3.24 1.42 -18.99
CA TYR A 203 -2.77 0.23 -19.71
C TYR A 203 -3.84 -0.87 -19.76
N LYS A 204 -4.50 -1.16 -18.63
CA LYS A 204 -5.57 -2.16 -18.55
C LYS A 204 -6.81 -1.76 -19.34
N SER A 205 -7.08 -0.46 -19.46
CA SER A 205 -8.17 0.06 -20.31
C SER A 205 -7.85 0.05 -21.81
N GLY A 206 -6.61 -0.26 -22.20
CA GLY A 206 -6.13 -0.21 -23.59
C GLY A 206 -5.68 1.17 -24.05
N GLU A 207 -5.71 2.18 -23.18
CA GLU A 207 -5.20 3.52 -23.42
C GLU A 207 -3.67 3.50 -23.23
N TYR A 208 -2.95 3.07 -24.27
CA TYR A 208 -1.49 2.96 -24.22
C TYR A 208 -0.75 4.31 -24.24
N PRO A 209 -1.16 5.34 -25.03
CA PRO A 209 -0.49 6.64 -25.01
C PRO A 209 -0.41 7.29 -23.61
N GLY A 210 -1.54 7.37 -22.91
CA GLY A 210 -1.63 7.90 -21.56
C GLY A 210 -0.97 6.99 -20.53
N ALA A 211 -1.01 5.66 -20.72
CA ALA A 211 -0.24 4.74 -19.88
C ALA A 211 1.26 5.02 -19.97
N ILE A 212 1.80 5.19 -21.19
CA ILE A 212 3.20 5.54 -21.42
C ILE A 212 3.55 6.85 -20.72
N GLU A 213 2.74 7.90 -20.90
CA GLU A 213 3.00 9.21 -20.30
C GLU A 213 3.08 9.14 -18.77
N ASN A 214 2.07 8.52 -18.14
CA ASN A 214 2.01 8.43 -16.68
C ASN A 214 3.08 7.48 -16.11
N LEU A 215 3.33 6.33 -16.75
CA LEU A 215 4.36 5.40 -16.29
C LEU A 215 5.77 6.00 -16.46
N ALA A 216 6.01 6.78 -17.51
CA ALA A 216 7.26 7.50 -17.68
C ALA A 216 7.50 8.50 -16.54
N ILE A 217 6.48 9.28 -16.13
CA ILE A 217 6.58 10.16 -14.96
C ILE A 217 6.87 9.34 -13.69
N ALA A 218 6.20 8.20 -13.50
CA ALA A 218 6.40 7.36 -12.32
C ALA A 218 7.84 6.84 -12.18
N VAL A 219 8.49 6.42 -13.28
CA VAL A 219 9.82 5.77 -13.23
C VAL A 219 10.99 6.69 -13.57
N HIS A 220 10.75 7.80 -14.27
CA HIS A 220 11.81 8.77 -14.63
C HIS A 220 11.68 10.09 -13.88
N GLY A 221 10.51 10.36 -13.28
CA GLY A 221 10.21 11.66 -12.71
C GLY A 221 10.08 12.74 -13.79
N GLY A 222 10.16 13.99 -13.38
CA GLY A 222 10.13 15.14 -14.28
C GLY A 222 9.28 16.28 -13.76
N THR A 223 8.93 17.20 -14.65
CA THR A 223 7.99 18.29 -14.36
C THR A 223 6.76 18.10 -15.22
N THR A 224 5.59 18.00 -14.58
CA THR A 224 4.32 17.80 -15.29
C THR A 224 3.84 19.09 -15.96
N ALA A 225 2.84 18.98 -16.83
CA ALA A 225 2.25 20.14 -17.51
C ALA A 225 1.72 21.21 -16.53
N ASP A 226 1.25 20.76 -15.35
CA ASP A 226 0.76 21.63 -14.27
C ASP A 226 1.88 22.15 -13.35
N GLY A 227 3.14 21.83 -13.63
CA GLY A 227 4.31 22.35 -12.91
C GLY A 227 4.72 21.56 -11.67
N TYR A 228 4.12 20.40 -11.41
CA TYR A 228 4.53 19.54 -10.31
C TYR A 228 5.86 18.86 -10.63
N VAL A 229 6.79 18.88 -9.68
CA VAL A 229 8.05 18.15 -9.76
C VAL A 229 7.87 16.78 -9.10
N VAL A 230 8.13 15.73 -9.85
CA VAL A 230 8.01 14.34 -9.41
C VAL A 230 9.39 13.69 -9.45
N GLU A 231 9.78 13.07 -8.35
CA GLU A 231 10.98 12.22 -8.31
C GLU A 231 10.63 10.82 -8.85
N GLY A 232 11.43 10.32 -9.79
CA GLY A 232 11.21 9.00 -10.39
C GLY A 232 11.56 7.88 -9.45
N LEU A 233 10.78 6.79 -9.49
CA LEU A 233 11.06 5.58 -8.72
C LEU A 233 12.14 4.76 -9.42
N PRO A 234 13.26 4.44 -8.74
CA PRO A 234 14.26 3.54 -9.29
C PRO A 234 13.67 2.14 -9.48
N LEU A 235 14.24 1.37 -10.41
CA LEU A 235 13.87 -0.03 -10.59
C LEU A 235 14.24 -0.83 -9.33
N ASP A 236 13.22 -1.36 -8.67
CA ASP A 236 13.31 -2.19 -7.48
C ASP A 236 12.11 -3.16 -7.44
N TYR A 237 12.11 -4.09 -6.49
CA TYR A 237 11.05 -5.07 -6.28
C TYR A 237 9.71 -4.43 -5.91
N GLY A 238 8.61 -5.14 -6.17
CA GLY A 238 7.25 -4.70 -5.81
C GLY A 238 6.64 -3.75 -6.85
N TYR A 239 6.03 -2.66 -6.40
CA TYR A 239 5.35 -1.71 -7.31
C TYR A 239 6.27 -1.08 -8.36
N PRO A 240 7.52 -0.68 -8.06
CA PRO A 240 8.43 -0.18 -9.08
C PRO A 240 8.62 -1.18 -10.23
N ALA A 241 9.00 -2.45 -9.97
CA ALA A 241 9.09 -3.48 -11.01
C ALA A 241 7.80 -3.57 -11.86
N GLN A 242 6.63 -3.49 -11.22
CA GLN A 242 5.35 -3.45 -11.92
C GLN A 242 5.18 -2.24 -12.85
N TYR A 243 5.58 -1.05 -12.42
CA TYR A 243 5.55 0.13 -13.27
C TYR A 243 6.49 -0.01 -14.46
N TYR A 244 7.72 -0.50 -14.24
CA TYR A 244 8.69 -0.71 -15.32
C TYR A 244 8.22 -1.75 -16.35
N TYR A 245 7.73 -2.93 -15.94
CA TYR A 245 7.29 -3.91 -16.93
C TYR A 245 6.02 -3.46 -17.65
N THR A 246 5.11 -2.77 -16.97
CA THR A 246 3.89 -2.23 -17.61
C THR A 246 4.26 -1.14 -18.60
N TYR A 247 5.26 -0.31 -18.28
CA TYR A 247 5.76 0.75 -19.15
C TYR A 247 6.38 0.16 -20.42
N GLY A 248 7.28 -0.82 -20.26
CA GLY A 248 7.87 -1.54 -21.39
C GLY A 248 6.81 -2.20 -22.27
N LEU A 249 5.80 -2.84 -21.68
CA LEU A 249 4.71 -3.47 -22.44
C LEU A 249 3.86 -2.45 -23.20
N ALA A 250 3.55 -1.30 -22.59
CA ALA A 250 2.81 -0.23 -23.24
C ALA A 250 3.60 0.33 -24.45
N LEU A 251 4.91 0.53 -24.30
CA LEU A 251 5.82 0.93 -25.38
C LEU A 251 5.87 -0.11 -26.50
N ALA A 252 6.07 -1.39 -26.17
CA ALA A 252 6.14 -2.48 -27.14
C ALA A 252 4.85 -2.60 -27.96
N ARG A 253 3.68 -2.55 -27.31
CA ARG A 253 2.36 -2.56 -27.97
C ARG A 253 2.11 -1.33 -28.84
N SER A 254 2.81 -0.22 -28.56
CA SER A 254 2.78 1.00 -29.35
C SER A 254 3.89 1.05 -30.42
N ASN A 255 4.53 -0.09 -30.72
CA ASN A 255 5.62 -0.23 -31.69
C ASN A 255 6.87 0.63 -31.36
N ARG A 256 7.10 0.95 -30.08
CA ARG A 256 8.25 1.71 -29.57
C ARG A 256 9.30 0.77 -28.97
N CYS A 257 9.70 -0.24 -29.74
CA CYS A 257 10.58 -1.30 -29.26
C CYS A 257 12.01 -0.87 -28.96
N GLU A 258 12.51 0.21 -29.59
CA GLU A 258 13.81 0.78 -29.27
C GLU A 258 13.89 1.28 -27.82
N GLU A 259 12.76 1.76 -27.27
CA GLU A 259 12.65 2.22 -25.89
C GLU A 259 12.27 1.08 -24.92
N ALA A 260 11.46 0.12 -25.37
CA ALA A 260 10.99 -0.98 -24.52
C ALA A 260 12.08 -2.02 -24.19
N VAL A 261 12.93 -2.37 -25.15
CA VAL A 261 13.92 -3.46 -24.99
C VAL A 261 14.91 -3.19 -23.84
N PRO A 262 15.51 -1.99 -23.69
CA PRO A 262 16.39 -1.71 -22.55
C PRO A 262 15.69 -1.86 -21.19
N ILE A 263 14.40 -1.51 -21.10
CA ILE A 263 13.61 -1.65 -19.87
C ILE A 263 13.47 -3.13 -19.50
N PHE A 264 13.12 -3.98 -20.46
CA PHE A 264 13.01 -5.42 -20.23
C PHE A 264 14.34 -6.07 -19.85
N GLN A 265 15.44 -5.64 -20.48
CA GLN A 265 16.78 -6.11 -20.10
C GLN A 265 17.13 -5.72 -18.67
N ALA A 266 16.82 -4.49 -18.25
CA ALA A 266 17.04 -4.04 -16.88
C ALA A 266 16.23 -4.88 -15.88
N LEU A 267 14.96 -5.17 -16.16
CA LEU A 267 14.10 -6.04 -15.34
C LEU A 267 14.71 -7.43 -15.14
N LEU A 268 15.20 -8.06 -16.21
CA LEU A 268 15.84 -9.39 -16.15
C LEU A 268 17.15 -9.41 -15.33
N THR A 269 17.79 -8.24 -15.15
CA THR A 269 19.05 -8.13 -14.40
C THR A 269 18.89 -7.67 -12.95
N VAL A 270 18.04 -6.67 -12.69
CA VAL A 270 17.95 -6.00 -11.39
C VAL A 270 16.98 -6.74 -10.45
N VAL A 271 15.85 -7.18 -10.99
CA VAL A 271 14.79 -7.87 -10.23
C VAL A 271 14.62 -9.31 -10.73
N SER A 272 15.73 -9.99 -11.01
CA SER A 272 15.74 -11.33 -11.63
C SER A 272 15.04 -12.42 -10.80
N ALA A 273 14.80 -12.17 -9.50
CA ALA A 273 14.07 -13.07 -8.61
C ALA A 273 12.54 -12.84 -8.63
N ASP A 274 12.06 -11.76 -9.24
CA ASP A 274 10.63 -11.50 -9.43
C ASP A 274 10.15 -12.23 -10.69
N GLU A 275 9.55 -13.40 -10.51
CA GLU A 275 9.05 -14.23 -11.60
C GLU A 275 8.02 -13.51 -12.48
N THR A 276 7.21 -12.61 -11.89
CA THR A 276 6.21 -11.84 -12.64
C THR A 276 6.89 -10.81 -13.52
N ALA A 277 7.87 -10.08 -12.98
CA ALA A 277 8.64 -9.11 -13.74
C ALA A 277 9.42 -9.79 -14.88
N VAL A 278 10.07 -10.92 -14.60
CA VAL A 278 10.82 -11.71 -15.58
C VAL A 278 9.91 -12.23 -16.69
N TYR A 279 8.73 -12.76 -16.34
CA TYR A 279 7.74 -13.21 -17.31
C TYR A 279 7.31 -12.08 -18.25
N ASN A 280 6.86 -10.95 -17.68
CA ASN A 280 6.40 -9.81 -18.48
C ASN A 280 7.52 -9.20 -19.33
N ALA A 281 8.76 -9.22 -18.86
CA ALA A 281 9.91 -8.76 -19.63
C ALA A 281 10.16 -9.65 -20.86
N ASN A 282 10.11 -10.97 -20.69
CA ASN A 282 10.27 -11.91 -21.80
C ASN A 282 9.14 -11.82 -22.83
N GLU A 283 7.89 -11.67 -22.37
CA GLU A 283 6.74 -11.44 -23.25
C GLU A 283 6.92 -10.15 -24.07
N GLY A 284 7.35 -9.07 -23.42
CA GLY A 284 7.66 -7.81 -24.09
C GLY A 284 8.77 -7.91 -25.14
N LEU A 285 9.83 -8.66 -24.84
CA LEU A 285 10.90 -8.94 -25.81
C LEU A 285 10.39 -9.77 -27.00
N ALA A 286 9.53 -10.76 -26.75
CA ALA A 286 8.91 -11.56 -27.80
C ALA A 286 8.01 -10.72 -28.71
N LEU A 287 7.21 -9.81 -28.14
CA LEU A 287 6.40 -8.85 -28.90
C LEU A 287 7.28 -7.99 -29.82
N CYS A 288 8.39 -7.47 -29.30
CA CYS A 288 9.30 -6.65 -30.10
C CYS A 288 10.03 -7.42 -31.20
N LYS A 289 10.38 -8.68 -30.93
CA LYS A 289 10.96 -9.56 -31.95
C LYS A 289 9.96 -9.84 -33.08
N ALA A 290 8.71 -10.17 -32.75
CA ALA A 290 7.66 -10.43 -33.75
C ALA A 290 7.39 -9.20 -34.63
N ALA A 291 7.36 -8.00 -34.03
CA ALA A 291 7.21 -6.74 -34.75
C ALA A 291 8.36 -6.49 -35.74
N ALA A 292 9.61 -6.77 -35.35
CA ALA A 292 10.77 -6.65 -36.23
C ALA A 292 10.76 -7.65 -37.40
N GLU A 293 10.15 -8.81 -37.20
CA GLU A 293 10.01 -9.87 -38.22
C GLU A 293 8.80 -9.65 -39.14
N GLY A 294 8.00 -8.59 -38.94
CA GLY A 294 6.80 -8.30 -39.72
C GLY A 294 5.64 -9.26 -39.46
N VAL A 295 5.67 -9.99 -38.35
CA VAL A 295 4.61 -10.93 -37.95
C VAL A 295 3.59 -10.17 -37.10
N THR A 296 2.40 -9.93 -37.63
CA THR A 296 1.27 -9.43 -36.83
C THR A 296 0.84 -10.50 -35.82
N PRO A 297 0.82 -10.22 -34.50
CA PRO A 297 0.33 -11.18 -33.52
C PRO A 297 -1.17 -11.41 -33.75
N THR A 298 -1.57 -12.67 -33.86
CA THR A 298 -2.97 -13.08 -33.80
C THR A 298 -3.50 -12.74 -32.41
N ALA A 299 -4.56 -11.94 -32.33
CA ALA A 299 -5.31 -11.75 -31.09
C ALA A 299 -5.86 -13.11 -30.66
N GLU A 300 -5.42 -13.62 -29.52
CA GLU A 300 -6.12 -14.74 -28.87
C GLU A 300 -7.45 -14.25 -28.27
N PRO A 301 -8.49 -15.09 -28.33
CA PRO A 301 -9.86 -14.74 -27.96
C PRO A 301 -10.08 -14.53 -26.45
#